data_AF-A0A9N8EDF9-F1
#
_entry.id   AF-A0A9N8EDF9-F1
#
_cell.length_a   1.000
_cell.length_b   1.000
_cell.length_c   1.000
_cell.angle_alpha   90.00
_cell.angle_beta   90.00
_cell.angle_gamma   90.00
#
_symmetry.space_group_name_H-M   'P 1'
#
loop_
_entity.id
_entity.type
_entity.pdbx_description
1 polymer ?
#
loop_
_entity_poly.entity_id
_entity_poly.type
_entity_poly.pdbx_seq_one_letter_code
_entity_poly.pdbx_strand_id
1 'polypeptide(L)'
;MTPTPTLLTPSQTKSITDDLVCPISLELPWDPVVAEDGRIYDRSSIEEHFQTHAGEYLKSPMTNEKMGQKLLSAVQHRNTIDVLVESGVIGGDLAAKWNEKLQQKKELAELLKQAEAGDPVAMYDIGVCYGQGRGCKKDHEAALQWFQKAHQAGNVCGTASIGLHYLEGQVVPKCLKKGMMYITLAAGQGSDSGAYHLGLALAEGKFGMVVDKEEAIYWLEKSVGECSYMHLSSDAVAAAEKKIKNLKATTETAATDEE
;
A
#
# COMPACT_ATOMS: atom_id res chain seq x y z
N MET A 1 49.73 -47.05 11.06
CA MET A 1 48.76 -46.42 10.14
C MET A 1 48.32 -45.12 10.78
N THR A 2 48.84 -43.99 10.32
CA THR A 2 48.41 -42.66 10.76
C THR A 2 47.07 -42.34 10.12
N PRO A 3 46.05 -41.84 10.84
CA PRO A 3 44.81 -41.43 10.23
C PRO A 3 45.07 -40.22 9.33
N THR A 4 44.79 -40.38 8.04
CA THR A 4 44.77 -39.30 7.06
C THR A 4 43.72 -38.27 7.48
N PRO A 5 44.04 -36.97 7.54
CA PRO A 5 43.04 -35.96 7.86
C PRO A 5 42.01 -35.92 6.72
N THR A 6 40.77 -36.24 7.04
CA THR A 6 39.63 -36.03 6.14
C THR A 6 39.50 -34.53 5.91
N LEU A 7 39.85 -34.07 4.71
CA LEU A 7 39.57 -32.70 4.29
C LEU A 7 38.06 -32.50 4.28
N LEU A 8 37.58 -31.57 5.11
CA LEU A 8 36.24 -31.01 5.01
C LEU A 8 36.07 -30.55 3.56
N THR A 9 35.09 -31.11 2.86
CA THR A 9 34.67 -30.58 1.57
C THR A 9 34.20 -29.14 1.77
N PRO A 10 34.49 -28.20 0.84
CA PRO A 10 33.93 -26.86 0.91
C PRO A 10 32.43 -26.99 0.66
N SER A 11 31.67 -27.14 1.75
CA SER A 11 30.24 -26.94 1.77
C SER A 11 29.98 -25.51 1.30
N GLN A 12 29.15 -25.38 0.28
CA GLN A 12 28.60 -24.15 -0.32
C GLN A 12 29.06 -22.88 0.40
N THR A 13 29.95 -22.09 -0.21
CA THR A 13 30.32 -20.77 0.29
C THR A 13 29.05 -19.93 0.40
N LYS A 14 28.51 -19.83 1.62
CA LYS A 14 27.41 -18.95 1.95
C LYS A 14 27.83 -17.55 1.54
N SER A 15 27.09 -16.94 0.62
CA SER A 15 27.45 -15.62 0.13
C SER A 15 27.30 -14.64 1.30
N ILE A 16 28.16 -13.61 1.36
CA ILE A 16 28.04 -12.52 2.36
C ILE A 16 26.61 -11.93 2.35
N THR A 17 25.94 -11.98 1.20
CA THR A 17 24.55 -11.53 1.00
C THR A 17 23.52 -12.36 1.77
N ASP A 18 23.77 -13.66 1.99
CA ASP A 18 22.81 -14.59 2.59
C ASP A 18 22.61 -14.31 4.09
N ASP A 19 23.59 -13.69 4.73
CA ASP A 19 23.52 -13.28 6.14
C ASP A 19 22.90 -11.88 6.32
N LEU A 20 22.68 -11.14 5.23
CA LEU A 20 22.14 -9.78 5.26
C LEU A 20 20.64 -9.70 5.01
N VAL A 21 20.07 -10.72 4.37
CA VAL A 21 18.64 -10.79 4.06
C VAL A 21 17.82 -11.23 5.27
N CYS A 22 16.60 -10.70 5.38
CA CYS A 22 15.62 -11.15 6.34
C CYS A 22 15.25 -12.62 6.06
N PRO A 23 15.32 -13.53 7.05
CA PRO A 23 15.02 -14.94 6.82
C PRO A 23 13.57 -15.24 6.43
N ILE A 24 12.64 -14.33 6.73
CA ILE A 24 11.22 -14.48 6.41
C ILE A 24 10.94 -13.99 4.99
N SER A 25 11.33 -12.74 4.68
CA SER A 25 10.99 -12.11 3.39
C SER A 25 11.98 -12.40 2.28
N LEU A 26 13.19 -12.90 2.62
CA LEU A 26 14.31 -13.09 1.71
C LEU A 26 14.77 -11.80 1.00
N GLU A 27 14.41 -10.65 1.57
CA GLU A 27 14.82 -9.33 1.10
C GLU A 27 15.76 -8.65 2.10
N LEU A 28 16.46 -7.61 1.64
CA LEU A 28 17.18 -6.71 2.53
C LEU A 28 16.18 -6.01 3.47
N PRO A 29 16.35 -6.13 4.80
CA PRO A 29 15.43 -5.57 5.77
C PRO A 29 15.50 -4.04 5.79
N TRP A 30 14.37 -3.38 5.52
CA TRP A 30 14.29 -1.91 5.45
C TRP A 30 14.29 -1.25 6.83
N ASP A 31 13.63 -1.90 7.80
CA ASP A 31 13.70 -1.56 9.22
C ASP A 31 14.22 -2.78 10.00
N PRO A 32 15.55 -3.02 9.98
CA PRO A 32 16.11 -4.22 10.58
C PRO A 32 16.04 -4.18 12.11
N VAL A 33 15.63 -5.30 12.68
CA VAL A 33 15.54 -5.52 14.12
C VAL A 33 16.18 -6.85 14.52
N VAL A 34 16.83 -6.88 15.67
CA VAL A 34 17.31 -8.11 16.31
C VAL A 34 16.21 -8.63 17.24
N ALA A 35 15.84 -9.89 17.05
CA ALA A 35 14.93 -10.60 17.95
C ALA A 35 15.70 -11.37 19.04
N GLU A 36 15.00 -11.96 20.02
CA GLU A 36 15.63 -12.65 21.15
C GLU A 36 16.45 -13.89 20.77
N ASP A 37 16.19 -14.47 19.59
CA ASP A 37 17.00 -15.56 19.04
C ASP A 37 18.31 -15.10 18.40
N GLY A 38 18.62 -13.79 18.50
CA GLY A 38 19.83 -13.17 17.99
C GLY A 38 19.85 -12.94 16.49
N ARG A 39 18.75 -13.22 15.78
CA ARG A 39 18.66 -13.06 14.33
C ARG A 39 18.08 -11.70 13.95
N ILE A 40 18.43 -11.27 12.73
CA ILE A 40 17.97 -10.01 12.16
C ILE A 40 16.79 -10.29 11.25
N TYR A 41 15.74 -9.51 11.45
CA TYR A 41 14.52 -9.55 10.66
C TYR A 41 14.19 -8.15 10.15
N ASP A 42 13.42 -8.07 9.07
CA ASP A 42 12.64 -6.86 8.83
C ASP A 42 11.52 -6.77 9.89
N ARG A 43 11.39 -5.61 10.54
CA ARG A 43 10.40 -5.38 11.59
C ARG A 43 9.00 -5.78 11.16
N SER A 44 8.59 -5.41 9.95
CA SER A 44 7.23 -5.71 9.48
C SER A 44 6.98 -7.21 9.40
N SER A 45 7.95 -7.96 8.86
CA SER A 45 7.86 -9.40 8.68
C SER A 45 7.80 -10.15 10.01
N ILE A 46 8.60 -9.75 11.01
CA ILE A 46 8.59 -10.41 12.32
C ILE A 46 7.35 -10.03 13.16
N GLU A 47 6.87 -8.79 13.05
CA GLU A 47 5.63 -8.36 13.71
C GLU A 47 4.41 -9.11 13.15
N GLU A 48 4.35 -9.33 11.83
CA GLU A 48 3.31 -10.13 11.19
C GLU A 48 3.36 -11.61 11.63
N HIS A 49 4.56 -12.19 11.71
CA HIS A 49 4.75 -13.53 12.27
C HIS A 49 4.22 -13.63 13.70
N PHE A 50 4.45 -12.63 14.55
CA PHE A 50 3.91 -12.61 15.91
C PHE A 50 2.38 -12.50 15.95
N GLN A 51 1.78 -11.73 15.04
CA GLN A 51 0.32 -11.59 14.97
C GLN A 51 -0.36 -12.88 14.51
N THR A 52 0.20 -13.55 13.51
CA THR A 52 -0.35 -14.82 12.97
C THR A 52 -0.29 -15.98 13.97
N HIS A 53 0.65 -15.93 14.91
CA HIS A 53 0.83 -16.94 15.97
C HIS A 53 0.31 -16.47 17.34
N ALA A 54 -0.51 -15.41 17.38
CA ALA A 54 -1.08 -14.86 18.61
C ALA A 54 -2.07 -15.86 19.25
N GLY A 55 -1.57 -16.69 20.16
CA GLY A 55 -2.36 -17.71 20.87
C GLY A 55 -1.56 -18.93 21.31
N GLU A 56 -0.42 -19.21 20.67
CA GLU A 56 0.57 -20.19 21.11
C GLU A 56 1.79 -19.50 21.74
N TYR A 57 2.68 -20.26 22.39
CA TYR A 57 4.00 -19.74 22.73
C TYR A 57 4.66 -19.20 21.45
N LEU A 58 5.09 -17.94 21.46
CA LEU A 58 5.83 -17.33 20.36
C LEU A 58 7.08 -18.14 20.09
N LYS A 59 7.29 -18.50 18.83
CA LYS A 59 8.42 -19.30 18.39
C LYS A 59 9.24 -18.55 17.36
N SER A 60 10.56 -18.76 17.40
CA SER A 60 11.46 -18.31 16.34
C SER A 60 10.99 -18.85 15.00
N PRO A 61 10.84 -17.97 13.98
CA PRO A 61 10.59 -18.41 12.61
C PRO A 61 11.65 -19.39 12.07
N MET A 62 12.84 -19.40 12.69
CA MET A 62 13.99 -20.19 12.22
C MET A 62 14.24 -21.45 13.05
N THR A 63 14.19 -21.35 14.39
CA THR A 63 14.50 -22.49 15.26
C THR A 63 13.25 -23.21 15.77
N ASN A 64 12.07 -22.60 15.62
CA ASN A 64 10.82 -23.07 16.22
C ASN A 64 10.87 -23.18 17.76
N GLU A 65 11.89 -22.60 18.40
CA GLU A 65 12.03 -22.54 19.84
C GLU A 65 11.30 -21.32 20.41
N LYS A 66 10.92 -21.39 21.69
CA LYS A 66 10.21 -20.31 22.37
C LYS A 66 11.06 -19.03 22.38
N MET A 67 10.46 -17.91 21.97
CA MET A 67 11.08 -16.59 21.99
C MET A 67 10.11 -15.52 22.52
N GLY A 68 10.61 -14.41 23.07
CA GLY A 68 9.81 -13.23 23.37
C GLY A 68 9.58 -12.33 22.15
N GLN A 69 8.76 -11.29 22.33
CA GLN A 69 8.44 -10.28 21.30
C GLN A 69 9.37 -9.07 21.32
N LYS A 70 10.41 -9.07 22.16
CA LYS A 70 11.29 -7.92 22.29
C LYS A 70 12.13 -7.78 21.02
N LEU A 71 11.98 -6.63 20.35
CA LEU A 71 12.72 -6.29 19.14
C LEU A 71 13.64 -5.11 19.42
N LEU A 72 14.94 -5.28 19.18
CA LEU A 72 15.95 -4.23 19.27
C LEU A 72 16.27 -3.70 17.88
N SER A 73 16.40 -2.38 17.71
CA SER A 73 16.79 -1.82 16.40
C SER A 73 18.20 -2.27 16.01
N ALA A 74 18.38 -2.68 14.76
CA ALA A 74 19.64 -3.12 14.19
C ALA A 74 20.19 -2.09 13.19
N VAL A 75 20.32 -0.83 13.61
CA VAL A 75 20.77 0.28 12.73
C VAL A 75 22.11 -0.02 12.07
N GLN A 76 23.04 -0.67 12.78
CA GLN A 76 24.34 -1.05 12.22
C GLN A 76 24.19 -1.97 11.01
N HIS A 77 23.24 -2.91 11.03
CA HIS A 77 22.97 -3.82 9.92
C HIS A 77 22.49 -3.06 8.69
N ARG A 78 21.59 -2.09 8.88
CA ARG A 78 21.14 -1.19 7.80
C ARG A 78 22.33 -0.44 7.19
N ASN A 79 23.15 0.17 8.03
CA ASN A 79 24.32 0.93 7.56
C ASN A 79 25.30 0.03 6.79
N THR A 80 25.48 -1.22 7.22
CA THR A 80 26.28 -2.20 6.50
C THR A 80 25.68 -2.51 5.12
N ILE A 81 24.36 -2.73 5.04
CA ILE A 81 23.68 -2.92 3.75
C ILE A 81 23.89 -1.72 2.84
N ASP A 82 23.70 -0.50 3.35
CA ASP A 82 23.90 0.74 2.59
C ASP A 82 25.31 0.79 1.98
N VAL A 83 26.35 0.59 2.80
CA VAL A 83 27.75 0.60 2.33
C VAL A 83 28.02 -0.48 1.29
N LEU A 84 27.47 -1.69 1.47
CA LEU A 84 27.71 -2.81 0.56
C LEU A 84 26.95 -2.66 -0.77
N VAL A 85 25.78 -2.03 -0.76
CA VAL A 85 25.07 -1.65 -1.99
C VAL A 85 25.83 -0.55 -2.72
N GLU A 86 26.29 0.49 -2.00
CA GLU A 86 27.07 1.59 -2.58
C GLU A 86 28.42 1.14 -3.16
N SER A 87 29.09 0.20 -2.49
CA SER A 87 30.37 -0.36 -2.96
C SER A 87 30.20 -1.37 -4.11
N GLY A 88 28.96 -1.71 -4.48
CA GLY A 88 28.66 -2.71 -5.51
C GLY A 88 28.90 -4.17 -5.10
N VAL A 89 29.10 -4.43 -3.80
CA VAL A 89 29.22 -5.82 -3.28
C VAL A 89 27.85 -6.50 -3.31
N ILE A 90 26.80 -5.77 -2.93
CA ILE A 90 25.43 -6.16 -3.18
C ILE A 90 25.00 -5.51 -4.49
N GLY A 91 24.75 -6.33 -5.51
CA GLY A 91 24.30 -5.91 -6.84
C GLY A 91 22.99 -6.55 -7.26
N GLY A 92 22.63 -6.35 -8.53
CA GLY A 92 21.44 -6.97 -9.13
C GLY A 92 20.13 -6.54 -8.45
N ASP A 93 19.17 -7.47 -8.39
CA ASP A 93 17.80 -7.20 -7.94
C ASP A 93 17.72 -6.73 -6.48
N LEU A 94 18.58 -7.25 -5.60
CA LEU A 94 18.62 -6.84 -4.19
C LEU A 94 19.01 -5.35 -4.06
N ALA A 95 20.05 -4.94 -4.79
CA ALA A 95 20.47 -3.54 -4.82
C ALA A 95 19.41 -2.64 -5.46
N ALA A 96 18.75 -3.10 -6.53
CA ALA A 96 17.69 -2.36 -7.20
C ALA A 96 16.50 -2.08 -6.25
N LYS A 97 15.98 -3.12 -5.58
CA LYS A 97 14.91 -2.98 -4.59
C LYS A 97 15.31 -2.10 -3.40
N TRP A 98 16.56 -2.20 -2.94
CA TRP A 98 17.06 -1.34 -1.87
C TRP A 98 17.07 0.14 -2.28
N ASN A 99 17.62 0.43 -3.46
CA ASN A 99 17.68 1.78 -4.00
C ASN A 99 16.30 2.36 -4.28
N GLU A 100 15.34 1.54 -4.70
CA GLU A 100 13.94 1.93 -4.83
C GLU A 100 13.37 2.40 -3.48
N LYS A 101 13.55 1.61 -2.40
CA LYS A 101 13.09 2.01 -1.06
C LYS A 101 13.77 3.29 -0.57
N LEU A 102 15.07 3.48 -0.85
CA LEU A 102 15.79 4.71 -0.56
C LEU A 102 15.21 5.91 -1.33
N GLN A 103 14.86 5.72 -2.59
CA GLN A 103 14.27 6.76 -3.43
C GLN A 103 12.88 7.14 -2.93
N GLN A 104 12.01 6.17 -2.63
CA GLN A 104 10.70 6.41 -2.05
C GLN A 104 10.78 7.18 -0.72
N LYS A 105 11.80 6.89 0.12
CA LYS A 105 12.03 7.64 1.37
C LYS A 105 12.39 9.10 1.10
N LYS A 106 13.20 9.37 0.07
CA LYS A 106 13.56 10.74 -0.33
C LYS A 106 12.34 11.49 -0.87
N GLU A 107 11.52 10.83 -1.69
CA GLU A 107 10.27 11.39 -2.21
C GLU A 107 9.31 11.76 -1.07
N LEU A 108 9.10 10.87 -0.11
CA LEU A 108 8.28 11.17 1.07
C LEU A 108 8.83 12.37 1.87
N ALA A 109 10.15 12.46 2.03
CA ALA A 109 10.77 13.60 2.71
C ALA A 109 10.56 14.93 1.96
N GLU A 110 10.53 14.90 0.63
CA GLU A 110 10.26 16.09 -0.17
C GLU A 110 8.79 16.49 -0.14
N LEU A 111 7.87 15.51 -0.21
CA LEU A 111 6.44 15.75 -0.02
C LEU A 111 6.15 16.38 1.35
N LEU A 112 6.83 15.94 2.41
CA LEU A 112 6.69 16.53 3.74
C LEU A 112 7.05 18.03 3.75
N LYS A 113 8.13 18.44 3.07
CA LYS A 113 8.48 19.87 2.94
C LYS A 113 7.41 20.66 2.18
N GLN A 114 6.85 20.09 1.11
CA GLN A 114 5.80 20.74 0.32
C GLN A 114 4.50 20.88 1.14
N ALA A 115 4.15 19.84 1.90
CA ALA A 115 3.00 19.87 2.79
C ALA A 115 3.19 20.89 3.94
N GLU A 116 4.40 21.04 4.48
CA GLU A 116 4.74 22.11 5.44
C GLU A 116 4.61 23.51 4.81
N ALA A 117 4.87 23.64 3.52
CA ALA A 117 4.62 24.87 2.76
C ALA A 117 3.12 25.09 2.41
N GLY A 118 2.24 24.16 2.81
CA GLY A 118 0.80 24.27 2.64
C GLY A 118 0.26 23.66 1.33
N ASP A 119 1.04 22.85 0.62
CA ASP A 119 0.59 22.20 -0.62
C ASP A 119 -0.46 21.10 -0.34
N PRO A 120 -1.73 21.28 -0.76
CA PRO A 120 -2.79 20.29 -0.54
C PRO A 120 -2.57 18.98 -1.31
N VAL A 121 -1.89 19.03 -2.47
CA VAL A 121 -1.56 17.84 -3.28
C VAL A 121 -0.51 17.01 -2.57
N ALA A 122 0.55 17.65 -2.06
CA ALA A 122 1.56 16.95 -1.26
C ALA A 122 0.95 16.28 -0.01
N MET A 123 0.01 16.94 0.67
CA MET A 123 -0.71 16.32 1.80
C MET A 123 -1.48 15.06 1.39
N TYR A 124 -2.11 15.06 0.22
CA TYR A 124 -2.77 13.88 -0.34
C TYR A 124 -1.77 12.77 -0.64
N ASP A 125 -0.66 13.10 -1.33
CA ASP A 125 0.36 12.12 -1.72
C ASP A 125 1.05 11.48 -0.51
N ILE A 126 1.26 12.23 0.58
CA ILE A 126 1.73 11.66 1.85
C ILE A 126 0.73 10.64 2.39
N GLY A 127 -0.57 10.93 2.31
CA GLY A 127 -1.63 9.97 2.66
C GLY A 127 -1.53 8.68 1.85
N VAL A 128 -1.28 8.79 0.55
CA VAL A 128 -1.04 7.63 -0.34
C VAL A 128 0.23 6.87 0.08
N CYS A 129 1.33 7.58 0.39
CA CYS A 129 2.57 6.96 0.86
C CYS A 129 2.36 6.13 2.12
N TYR A 130 1.67 6.66 3.13
CA TYR A 130 1.34 5.91 4.35
C TYR A 130 0.38 4.74 4.07
N GLY A 131 -0.62 4.94 3.20
CA GLY A 131 -1.59 3.89 2.86
C GLY A 131 -0.96 2.71 2.12
N GLN A 132 0.11 2.95 1.35
CA GLN A 132 0.82 1.94 0.57
C GLN A 132 2.13 1.47 1.21
N GLY A 133 2.65 2.18 2.21
CA GLY A 133 3.99 1.95 2.76
C GLY A 133 5.13 2.39 1.83
N ARG A 134 4.92 3.41 0.98
CA ARG A 134 5.99 3.95 0.12
C ARG A 134 6.89 4.87 0.93
N GLY A 135 8.16 4.48 1.08
CA GLY A 135 9.17 5.26 1.83
C GLY A 135 8.97 5.27 3.35
N CYS A 136 7.93 4.63 3.87
CA CYS A 136 7.59 4.56 5.29
C CYS A 136 6.87 3.23 5.63
N LYS A 137 6.67 2.96 6.93
CA LYS A 137 5.83 1.83 7.35
C LYS A 137 4.38 2.13 6.96
N LYS A 138 3.69 1.13 6.41
CA LYS A 138 2.27 1.21 6.07
C LYS A 138 1.46 1.52 7.33
N ASP A 139 0.65 2.58 7.28
CA ASP A 139 -0.14 3.06 8.41
C ASP A 139 -1.42 3.74 7.87
N HIS A 140 -2.54 3.02 7.97
CA HIS A 140 -3.82 3.52 7.48
C HIS A 140 -4.39 4.67 8.34
N GLU A 141 -4.02 4.75 9.62
CA GLU A 141 -4.47 5.82 10.48
C GLU A 141 -3.74 7.13 10.16
N ALA A 142 -2.42 7.06 10.00
CA ALA A 142 -1.63 8.18 9.50
C ALA A 142 -2.10 8.63 8.11
N ALA A 143 -2.40 7.68 7.20
CA ALA A 143 -2.95 7.99 5.88
C ALA A 143 -4.24 8.81 5.96
N LEU A 144 -5.20 8.37 6.78
CA LEU A 144 -6.46 9.07 6.97
C LEU A 144 -6.28 10.48 7.53
N GLN A 145 -5.37 10.66 8.50
CA GLN A 145 -5.07 11.99 9.05
C GLN A 145 -4.52 12.93 7.98
N TRP A 146 -3.66 12.44 7.08
CA TRP A 146 -3.14 13.23 5.96
C TRP A 146 -4.21 13.56 4.91
N PHE A 147 -5.09 12.60 4.58
CA PHE A 147 -6.23 12.89 3.70
C PHE A 147 -7.17 13.94 4.29
N GLN A 148 -7.41 13.92 5.61
CA GLN A 148 -8.19 14.95 6.30
C GLN A 148 -7.53 16.33 6.21
N LYS A 149 -6.21 16.43 6.38
CA LYS A 149 -5.47 17.67 6.18
C LYS A 149 -5.58 18.16 4.73
N ALA A 150 -5.40 17.26 3.77
CA ALA A 150 -5.53 17.57 2.35
C ALA A 150 -6.93 18.10 2.02
N HIS A 151 -7.98 17.44 2.51
CA HIS A 151 -9.37 17.89 2.36
C HIS A 151 -9.61 19.27 2.96
N GLN A 152 -9.12 19.53 4.19
CA GLN A 152 -9.20 20.84 4.84
C GLN A 152 -8.47 21.93 4.05
N ALA A 153 -7.39 21.56 3.36
CA ALA A 153 -6.63 22.44 2.47
C ALA A 153 -7.23 22.53 1.04
N GLY A 154 -8.39 21.91 0.78
CA GLY A 154 -9.12 22.00 -0.48
C GLY A 154 -8.77 20.94 -1.53
N ASN A 155 -8.01 19.90 -1.18
CA ASN A 155 -7.71 18.80 -2.09
C ASN A 155 -8.92 17.88 -2.27
N VAL A 156 -9.43 17.78 -3.51
CA VAL A 156 -10.62 16.99 -3.85
C VAL A 156 -10.34 15.48 -3.78
N CYS A 157 -9.14 15.03 -4.13
CA CYS A 157 -8.76 13.62 -4.06
C CYS A 157 -8.72 13.13 -2.60
N GLY A 158 -8.24 13.96 -1.68
CA GLY A 158 -8.31 13.70 -0.24
C GLY A 158 -9.76 13.52 0.25
N THR A 159 -10.71 14.28 -0.29
CA THR A 159 -12.14 14.10 -0.01
C THR A 159 -12.63 12.71 -0.41
N ALA A 160 -12.27 12.24 -1.63
CA ALA A 160 -12.64 10.91 -2.10
C ALA A 160 -12.06 9.81 -1.22
N SER A 161 -10.78 9.92 -0.84
CA SER A 161 -10.10 8.95 0.03
C SER A 161 -10.73 8.86 1.42
N ILE A 162 -11.16 9.99 2.02
CA ILE A 162 -11.92 9.96 3.29
C ILE A 162 -13.22 9.18 3.11
N GLY A 163 -13.93 9.39 2.00
CA GLY A 163 -15.14 8.64 1.66
C GLY A 163 -14.91 7.14 1.64
N LEU A 164 -13.84 6.69 0.97
CA LEU A 164 -13.46 5.27 0.91
C LEU A 164 -13.19 4.68 2.29
N HIS A 165 -12.43 5.37 3.15
CA HIS A 165 -12.18 4.90 4.51
C HIS A 165 -13.46 4.68 5.33
N TYR A 166 -14.49 5.51 5.15
CA TYR A 166 -15.80 5.30 5.78
C TYR A 166 -16.62 4.16 5.17
N LEU A 167 -16.48 3.90 3.86
CA LEU A 167 -17.17 2.81 3.17
C LEU A 167 -16.57 1.44 3.55
N GLU A 168 -15.25 1.37 3.65
CA GLU A 168 -14.53 0.13 3.96
C GLU A 168 -14.55 -0.18 5.46
N GLY A 169 -14.46 0.85 6.31
CA GLY A 169 -14.49 0.69 7.76
C GLY A 169 -13.19 0.15 8.36
N GLN A 170 -12.04 0.34 7.70
CA GLN A 170 -10.74 -0.19 8.13
C GLN A 170 -10.19 0.48 9.39
N VAL A 171 -10.27 1.82 9.45
CA VAL A 171 -9.72 2.65 10.55
C VAL A 171 -10.82 3.33 11.34
N VAL A 172 -11.86 3.78 10.64
CA VAL A 172 -13.04 4.43 11.23
C VAL A 172 -14.23 3.48 11.19
N PRO A 173 -15.18 3.57 12.14
CA PRO A 173 -16.40 2.80 12.07
C PRO A 173 -17.11 2.99 10.72
N LYS A 174 -17.43 1.87 10.07
CA LYS A 174 -18.09 1.86 8.76
C LYS A 174 -19.37 2.70 8.79
N CYS A 175 -19.46 3.68 7.89
CA CYS A 175 -20.62 4.55 7.78
C CYS A 175 -20.92 4.84 6.32
N LEU A 176 -21.82 4.05 5.74
CA LEU A 176 -22.20 4.14 4.33
C LEU A 176 -22.69 5.54 3.93
N LYS A 177 -23.53 6.15 4.78
CA LYS A 177 -24.06 7.50 4.56
C LYS A 177 -22.96 8.56 4.48
N LYS A 178 -22.00 8.55 5.42
CA LYS A 178 -20.86 9.48 5.41
C LYS A 178 -19.92 9.21 4.24
N GLY A 179 -19.63 7.93 3.99
CA GLY A 179 -18.78 7.52 2.87
C GLY A 179 -19.33 8.01 1.53
N MET A 180 -20.60 7.72 1.24
CA MET A 180 -21.24 8.19 0.01
C MET A 180 -21.37 9.71 -0.05
N MET A 181 -21.64 10.39 1.06
CA MET A 181 -21.64 11.86 1.10
C MET A 181 -20.30 12.45 0.62
N TYR A 182 -19.17 11.93 1.11
CA TYR A 182 -17.84 12.39 0.67
C TYR A 182 -17.52 12.02 -0.78
N ILE A 183 -17.91 10.81 -1.22
CA ILE A 183 -17.73 10.39 -2.62
C ILE A 183 -18.52 11.26 -3.59
N THR A 184 -19.80 11.52 -3.31
CA THR A 184 -20.63 12.42 -4.13
C THR A 184 -20.10 13.84 -4.12
N LEU A 185 -19.62 14.33 -2.98
CA LEU A 185 -18.97 15.64 -2.89
C LEU A 185 -17.72 15.72 -3.78
N ALA A 186 -16.85 14.72 -3.72
CA ALA A 186 -15.63 14.66 -4.53
C ALA A 186 -15.96 14.56 -6.03
N ALA A 187 -16.94 13.74 -6.41
CA ALA A 187 -17.42 13.62 -7.79
C ALA A 187 -17.95 14.96 -8.33
N GLY A 188 -18.76 15.66 -7.53
CA GLY A 188 -19.30 16.99 -7.88
C GLY A 188 -18.23 18.06 -8.01
N GLN A 189 -17.13 17.93 -7.27
CA GLN A 189 -15.94 18.80 -7.37
C GLN A 189 -14.97 18.39 -8.49
N GLY A 190 -15.30 17.36 -9.29
CA GLY A 190 -14.52 16.94 -10.44
C GLY A 190 -13.36 16.00 -10.13
N SER A 191 -13.43 15.20 -9.05
CA SER A 191 -12.53 14.06 -8.84
C SER A 191 -12.98 12.87 -9.67
N ASP A 192 -12.06 12.31 -10.44
CA ASP A 192 -12.27 11.07 -11.19
C ASP A 192 -12.50 9.86 -10.28
N SER A 193 -11.75 9.71 -9.20
CA SER A 193 -11.95 8.67 -8.19
C SER A 193 -13.34 8.79 -7.55
N GLY A 194 -13.77 10.00 -7.18
CA GLY A 194 -15.12 10.24 -6.68
C GLY A 194 -16.19 9.82 -7.69
N ALA A 195 -16.04 10.26 -8.95
CA ALA A 195 -16.97 9.94 -10.03
C ALA A 195 -17.02 8.42 -10.31
N TYR A 196 -15.87 7.74 -10.33
CA TYR A 196 -15.76 6.30 -10.51
C TYR A 196 -16.51 5.53 -9.43
N HIS A 197 -16.26 5.86 -8.16
CA HIS A 197 -16.90 5.18 -7.03
C HIS A 197 -18.39 5.48 -6.95
N LEU A 198 -18.83 6.69 -7.30
CA LEU A 198 -20.25 7.02 -7.39
C LEU A 198 -20.94 6.22 -8.49
N GLY A 199 -20.35 6.18 -9.68
CA GLY A 199 -20.87 5.43 -10.83
C GLY A 199 -20.98 3.93 -10.54
N LEU A 200 -19.99 3.33 -9.86
CA LEU A 200 -20.07 1.94 -9.41
C LEU A 200 -21.17 1.70 -8.37
N ALA A 201 -21.33 2.63 -7.41
CA ALA A 201 -22.36 2.51 -6.39
C ALA A 201 -23.77 2.53 -6.99
N LEU A 202 -24.01 3.42 -7.97
CA LEU A 202 -25.25 3.51 -8.74
C LEU A 202 -25.47 2.30 -9.66
N ALA A 203 -24.42 1.80 -10.31
CA ALA A 203 -24.53 0.64 -11.20
C ALA A 203 -24.95 -0.65 -10.48
N GLU A 204 -24.57 -0.78 -9.21
CA GLU A 204 -24.70 -2.01 -8.42
C GLU A 204 -25.68 -1.89 -7.26
N GLY A 205 -26.23 -0.70 -7.01
CA GLY A 205 -27.10 -0.45 -5.85
C GLY A 205 -26.39 -0.66 -4.52
N LYS A 206 -25.10 -0.35 -4.46
CA LYS A 206 -24.25 -0.56 -3.28
C LYS A 206 -24.30 0.62 -2.33
N PHE A 207 -23.90 0.38 -1.08
CA PHE A 207 -23.73 1.43 -0.06
C PHE A 207 -25.00 2.23 0.26
N GLY A 208 -26.18 1.66 0.00
CA GLY A 208 -27.48 2.32 0.23
C GLY A 208 -27.97 3.17 -0.94
N MET A 209 -27.30 3.10 -2.10
CA MET A 209 -27.74 3.70 -3.35
C MET A 209 -28.83 2.83 -4.01
N VAL A 210 -29.79 3.47 -4.68
CA VAL A 210 -30.70 2.79 -5.60
C VAL A 210 -29.97 2.59 -6.93
N VAL A 211 -30.28 1.49 -7.63
CA VAL A 211 -29.71 1.24 -8.95
C VAL A 211 -30.23 2.28 -9.93
N ASP A 212 -29.32 3.04 -10.54
CA ASP A 212 -29.60 3.94 -11.66
C ASP A 212 -28.53 3.73 -12.72
N LYS A 213 -28.91 3.09 -13.83
CA LYS A 213 -27.96 2.73 -14.88
C LYS A 213 -27.55 3.94 -15.71
N GLU A 214 -28.45 4.90 -15.93
CA GLU A 214 -28.20 6.08 -16.75
C GLU A 214 -27.24 7.01 -16.00
N GLU A 215 -27.53 7.29 -14.73
CA GLU A 215 -26.65 8.12 -13.90
C GLU A 215 -25.31 7.42 -13.63
N ALA A 216 -25.30 6.09 -13.50
CA ALA A 216 -24.05 5.33 -13.39
C ALA A 216 -23.15 5.48 -14.62
N ILE A 217 -23.70 5.38 -15.84
CA ILE A 217 -22.95 5.56 -17.08
C ILE A 217 -22.37 6.99 -17.12
N TYR A 218 -23.19 8.00 -16.81
CA TYR A 218 -22.75 9.40 -16.80
C TYR A 218 -21.52 9.61 -15.90
N TRP A 219 -21.58 9.15 -14.64
CA TRP A 219 -20.46 9.33 -13.71
C TRP A 219 -19.22 8.50 -14.07
N LEU A 220 -19.41 7.29 -14.60
CA LEU A 220 -18.30 6.46 -15.07
C LEU A 220 -17.60 7.09 -16.29
N GLU A 221 -18.35 7.62 -17.27
CA GLU A 221 -17.77 8.31 -18.42
C GLU A 221 -16.97 9.53 -17.98
N LYS A 222 -17.53 10.31 -17.05
CA LYS A 222 -16.85 11.47 -16.48
C LYS A 222 -15.53 11.11 -15.81
N SER A 223 -15.47 9.97 -15.12
CA SER A 223 -14.27 9.47 -14.45
C SER A 223 -13.13 9.08 -15.39
N VAL A 224 -13.39 8.81 -16.67
CA VAL A 224 -12.37 8.33 -17.63
C VAL A 224 -11.59 9.48 -18.29
N GLY A 225 -12.14 10.70 -18.32
CA GLY A 225 -11.41 11.80 -18.98
C GLY A 225 -11.98 13.21 -18.86
N GLU A 226 -13.09 13.43 -18.14
CA GLU A 226 -13.73 14.75 -18.07
C GLU A 226 -13.57 15.42 -16.71
N CYS A 227 -12.97 14.73 -15.74
CA CYS A 227 -12.73 15.25 -14.40
C CYS A 227 -11.51 16.19 -14.34
N SER A 228 -11.60 17.22 -13.50
CA SER A 228 -10.52 18.20 -13.31
C SER A 228 -9.33 17.63 -12.52
N TYR A 229 -9.57 16.60 -11.71
CA TYR A 229 -8.54 15.92 -10.94
C TYR A 229 -8.49 14.46 -11.35
N MET A 230 -7.41 14.08 -12.05
CA MET A 230 -7.19 12.75 -12.62
C MET A 230 -6.16 11.96 -11.79
N HIS A 231 -6.62 11.07 -10.91
CA HIS A 231 -5.79 10.21 -10.04
C HIS A 231 -6.19 8.72 -10.11
N LEU A 232 -7.11 8.34 -10.99
CA LEU A 232 -7.52 6.97 -11.22
C LEU A 232 -6.38 6.18 -11.90
N SER A 233 -6.14 4.95 -11.45
CA SER A 233 -5.13 4.09 -12.09
C SER A 233 -5.56 3.65 -13.48
N SER A 234 -4.61 3.30 -14.35
CA SER A 234 -4.89 2.75 -15.69
C SER A 234 -5.85 1.54 -15.63
N ASP A 235 -5.69 0.70 -14.61
CA ASP A 235 -6.50 -0.49 -14.43
C ASP A 235 -7.94 -0.14 -14.04
N ALA A 236 -8.12 0.89 -13.20
CA ALA A 236 -9.43 1.38 -12.80
C ALA A 236 -10.14 2.12 -13.95
N VAL A 237 -9.40 2.85 -14.79
CA VAL A 237 -9.91 3.41 -16.06
C VAL A 237 -10.43 2.30 -16.97
N ALA A 238 -9.62 1.26 -17.23
CA ALA A 238 -10.02 0.13 -18.06
C ALA A 238 -11.23 -0.63 -17.47
N ALA A 239 -11.30 -0.74 -16.14
CA ALA A 239 -12.45 -1.32 -15.45
C ALA A 239 -13.72 -0.47 -15.62
N ALA A 240 -13.59 0.86 -15.55
CA ALA A 240 -14.69 1.80 -15.79
C ALA A 240 -15.22 1.65 -17.22
N GLU A 241 -14.35 1.71 -18.23
CA GLU A 241 -14.71 1.53 -19.65
C GLU A 241 -15.44 0.21 -19.90
N LYS A 242 -14.92 -0.89 -19.33
CA LYS A 242 -15.56 -2.20 -19.42
C LYS A 242 -16.96 -2.18 -18.77
N LYS A 243 -17.11 -1.54 -17.62
CA LYS A 243 -18.39 -1.43 -16.92
C LYS A 243 -19.39 -0.60 -17.73
N ILE A 244 -18.96 0.53 -18.31
CA ILE A 244 -19.77 1.37 -19.20
C ILE A 244 -20.30 0.55 -20.38
N LYS A 245 -19.41 -0.19 -21.07
CA LYS A 245 -19.79 -1.03 -22.20
C LYS A 245 -20.84 -2.07 -21.82
N ASN A 246 -20.68 -2.72 -20.66
CA ASN A 246 -21.64 -3.71 -20.17
C ASN A 246 -22.99 -3.08 -19.82
N LEU A 247 -23.00 -1.92 -19.16
CA LEU A 247 -24.22 -1.22 -18.80
C LEU A 247 -25.02 -0.82 -20.05
N LYS A 248 -24.36 -0.23 -21.06
CA LYS A 248 -24.98 0.15 -22.34
C LYS A 248 -25.55 -1.05 -23.11
N ALA A 249 -24.84 -2.18 -23.14
CA ALA A 249 -25.34 -3.39 -23.78
C ALA A 249 -26.62 -3.93 -23.12
N THR A 250 -26.75 -3.79 -21.79
CA THR A 250 -27.97 -4.23 -21.06
C THR A 250 -29.15 -3.30 -21.20
N THR A 251 -28.95 -2.02 -21.54
CA THR A 251 -30.05 -1.07 -21.79
C THR A 251 -30.62 -1.23 -23.20
N GLU A 252 -29.79 -1.57 -24.19
CA GLU A 252 -30.23 -1.81 -25.57
C GLU A 252 -31.06 -3.10 -25.70
N THR A 253 -30.71 -4.16 -24.98
CA THR A 253 -31.45 -5.44 -24.98
C THR A 253 -32.80 -5.37 -24.25
N ALA A 254 -32.90 -4.56 -23.20
CA ALA A 254 -34.17 -4.35 -22.49
C ALA A 254 -35.19 -3.56 -23.34
N ALA A 255 -34.73 -2.71 -24.26
CA ALA A 255 -35.59 -1.95 -25.15
C ALA A 255 -36.16 -2.78 -26.32
N THR A 256 -35.55 -3.92 -26.65
CA THR A 256 -36.01 -4.80 -27.75
C THR A 256 -36.98 -5.91 -27.30
N ASP A 257 -37.10 -6.15 -26.00
CA ASP A 257 -38.01 -7.16 -25.43
C ASP A 257 -39.38 -6.58 -25.04
N GLU A 258 -39.61 -5.28 -25.21
CA GLU A 258 -40.87 -4.57 -24.95
C GLU A 258 -41.63 -4.14 -26.24
N GLU A 259 -41.19 -4.54 -27.44
CA GLU A 259 -41.91 -4.39 -28.72
C GLU A 259 -42.61 -5.70 -29.17
#